data_AF-A0A1J5T5Z4-F1
#
_entry.id   AF-A0A1J5T5Z4-F1
#
_cell.length_a   1.000
_cell.length_b   1.000
_cell.length_c   1.000
_cell.angle_alpha   90.00
_cell.angle_beta   90.00
_cell.angle_gamma   90.00
#
_symmetry.space_group_name_H-M   'P 1'
#
loop_
_entity.id
_entity.type
_entity.pdbx_description
1 polymer ?
#
loop_
_entity_poly.entity_id
_entity_poly.type
_entity_poly.pdbx_seq_one_letter_code
_entity_poly.pdbx_strand_id
1 'polypeptide(L)'
;MTTNILHRQLLKFLLLSALSFFIGTIHGMFQVMPPVRAWLDSIGSPYGGPGHMIDPLAHAHMNLVGGVVLLAMCVTYYLLPVFTGKNIYSIKLVQHTFWWVSIGVYSFYVIQMVFGIWEGLLISSPSDMAAVHRFYGPVMALSGTTMAVGFCTYLANVILTITSQSKGDATSS
;
A
#
# COMPACT_ATOMS: atom_id res chain seq x y z
N MET A 1 -29.06 -2.78 6.69
CA MET A 1 -28.36 -3.82 5.88
C MET A 1 -27.01 -3.32 5.34
N THR A 2 -26.93 -2.08 4.86
CA THR A 2 -25.69 -1.42 4.36
C THR A 2 -24.56 -1.36 5.40
N THR A 3 -24.89 -1.13 6.67
CA THR A 3 -23.93 -1.04 7.78
C THR A 3 -23.14 -2.34 7.99
N ASN A 4 -23.81 -3.51 7.96
CA ASN A 4 -23.15 -4.81 8.10
C ASN A 4 -22.16 -5.10 6.97
N ILE A 5 -22.51 -4.71 5.73
CA ILE A 5 -21.63 -4.89 4.56
C ILE A 5 -20.40 -3.99 4.70
N LEU A 6 -20.59 -2.73 5.14
CA LEU A 6 -19.49 -1.81 5.38
C LEU A 6 -18.52 -2.36 6.44
N HIS A 7 -19.02 -2.78 7.61
CA HIS A 7 -18.17 -3.36 8.68
C HIS A 7 -17.36 -4.55 8.18
N ARG A 8 -17.96 -5.44 7.37
CA ARG A 8 -17.24 -6.56 6.77
C ARG A 8 -16.13 -6.13 5.82
N GLN A 9 -16.30 -5.04 5.06
CA GLN A 9 -15.22 -4.49 4.23
C GLN A 9 -14.13 -3.85 5.08
N LEU A 10 -14.50 -3.08 6.11
CA LEU A 10 -13.54 -2.47 7.05
C LEU A 10 -12.69 -3.51 7.76
N LEU A 11 -13.28 -4.65 8.15
CA LEU A 11 -12.52 -5.78 8.70
C LEU A 11 -11.44 -6.28 7.74
N LYS A 12 -11.68 -6.26 6.42
CA LYS A 12 -10.63 -6.64 5.45
C LYS A 12 -9.47 -5.65 5.47
N PHE A 13 -9.74 -4.34 5.53
CA PHE A 13 -8.69 -3.34 5.67
C PHE A 13 -7.90 -3.53 6.96
N LEU A 14 -8.58 -3.76 8.08
CA LEU A 14 -7.95 -3.97 9.38
C LEU A 14 -7.08 -5.23 9.39
N LEU A 15 -7.61 -6.36 8.92
CA LEU A 15 -6.88 -7.63 8.87
C LEU A 15 -5.67 -7.54 7.93
N LEU A 16 -5.85 -6.92 6.76
CA LEU A 16 -4.75 -6.76 5.82
C LEU A 16 -3.68 -5.79 6.34
N SER A 17 -4.08 -4.73 7.06
CA SER A 17 -3.15 -3.82 7.73
C SER A 17 -2.34 -4.54 8.81
N ALA A 18 -3.00 -5.31 9.68
CA ALA A 18 -2.33 -6.11 10.71
C ALA A 18 -1.36 -7.13 10.09
N LEU A 19 -1.78 -7.82 9.03
CA LEU A 19 -0.91 -8.72 8.28
C LEU A 19 0.29 -7.99 7.66
N SER A 20 0.08 -6.80 7.11
CA SER A 20 1.14 -5.98 6.50
C SER A 20 2.17 -5.53 7.53
N PHE A 21 1.74 -5.12 8.73
CA PHE A 21 2.65 -4.84 9.83
C PHE A 21 3.41 -6.07 10.29
N PHE A 22 2.76 -7.24 10.36
CA PHE A 22 3.43 -8.48 10.72
C PHE A 22 4.51 -8.85 9.69
N ILE A 23 4.21 -8.78 8.39
CA ILE A 23 5.18 -9.03 7.32
C ILE A 23 6.31 -8.00 7.37
N GLY A 24 5.98 -6.72 7.51
CA GLY A 24 6.97 -5.63 7.54
C GLY A 24 7.87 -5.72 8.77
N THR A 25 7.36 -6.04 9.96
CA THR A 25 8.18 -6.23 11.17
C THR A 25 9.09 -7.44 11.06
N ILE A 26 8.60 -8.58 10.54
CA ILE A 26 9.46 -9.74 10.25
C ILE A 26 10.57 -9.37 9.27
N HIS A 27 10.23 -8.69 8.17
CA HIS A 27 11.22 -8.21 7.21
C HIS A 27 12.25 -7.30 7.89
N GLY A 28 11.80 -6.41 8.77
CA GLY A 28 12.68 -5.52 9.52
C GLY A 28 13.58 -6.23 10.53
N MET A 29 13.15 -7.36 11.07
CA MET A 29 14.02 -8.20 11.90
C MET A 29 15.08 -8.91 11.05
N PHE A 30 14.73 -9.39 9.86
CA PHE A 30 15.68 -10.05 8.97
C PHE A 30 16.76 -9.08 8.46
N GLN A 31 16.41 -7.83 8.14
CA GLN A 31 17.36 -6.85 7.59
C GLN A 31 18.48 -6.46 8.57
N VAL A 32 18.22 -6.58 9.89
CA VAL A 32 19.21 -6.24 10.94
C VAL A 32 20.05 -7.43 11.37
N MET A 33 19.76 -8.65 10.89
CA MET A 33 20.58 -9.82 11.18
C MET A 33 22.00 -9.63 10.58
N PRO A 34 23.09 -9.87 11.34
CA PRO A 34 24.45 -9.60 10.88
C PRO A 34 24.81 -10.14 9.48
N PRO A 35 24.48 -11.40 9.11
CA PRO A 35 24.81 -11.90 7.77
C PRO A 35 24.01 -11.20 6.66
N VAL A 36 22.75 -10.85 6.92
CA VAL A 36 21.87 -10.18 5.95
C VAL A 36 22.27 -8.72 5.80
N ARG A 37 22.54 -8.05 6.92
CA ARG A 37 23.00 -6.66 6.94
C ARG A 37 24.34 -6.51 6.21
N ALA A 38 25.29 -7.41 6.46
CA ALA A 38 26.57 -7.40 5.76
C ALA A 38 26.42 -7.59 4.25
N TRP A 39 25.50 -8.46 3.82
CA TRP A 39 25.18 -8.60 2.40
C TRP A 39 24.51 -7.35 1.83
N LEU A 40 23.51 -6.78 2.52
CA LEU A 40 22.83 -5.55 2.12
C LEU A 40 23.78 -4.35 2.00
N ASP A 41 24.70 -4.21 2.95
CA ASP A 41 25.73 -3.17 2.93
C ASP A 41 26.72 -3.41 1.77
N SER A 42 27.04 -4.67 1.47
CA SER A 42 27.91 -5.02 0.32
C SER A 42 27.29 -4.69 -1.05
N ILE A 43 25.95 -4.63 -1.13
CA ILE A 43 25.20 -4.29 -2.35
C ILE A 43 24.68 -2.85 -2.37
N GLY A 44 25.18 -1.97 -1.49
CA GLY A 44 24.93 -0.53 -1.55
C GLY A 44 23.78 0.00 -0.67
N SER A 45 23.32 -0.75 0.34
CA SER A 45 22.52 -0.16 1.43
C SER A 45 23.40 0.80 2.27
N PRO A 46 22.91 1.99 2.72
CA PRO A 46 21.55 2.51 2.61
C PRO A 46 21.37 3.66 1.60
N TYR A 47 22.44 4.20 1.00
CA TYR A 47 22.39 5.48 0.28
C TYR A 47 22.50 5.37 -1.26
N GLY A 48 22.83 4.20 -1.81
CA GLY A 48 22.90 4.03 -3.27
C GLY A 48 23.32 2.63 -3.71
N GLY A 49 22.42 1.91 -4.38
CA GLY A 49 22.62 0.56 -4.92
C GLY A 49 21.38 -0.33 -4.80
N PRO A 50 21.42 -1.56 -5.31
CA PRO A 50 20.33 -2.56 -5.22
C PRO A 50 19.80 -2.79 -3.80
N GLY A 51 20.66 -2.68 -2.79
CA GLY A 51 20.28 -2.83 -1.37
C GLY A 51 19.27 -1.79 -0.88
N HIS A 52 19.22 -0.60 -1.50
CA HIS A 52 18.25 0.45 -1.13
C HIS A 52 16.80 0.07 -1.46
N MET A 53 16.57 -0.84 -2.41
CA MET A 53 15.24 -1.30 -2.77
C MET A 53 14.67 -2.29 -1.75
N ILE A 54 15.52 -3.13 -1.18
CA ILE A 54 15.13 -4.12 -0.17
C ILE A 54 14.97 -3.44 1.20
N ASP A 55 15.98 -2.67 1.62
CA ASP A 55 16.17 -2.28 3.02
C ASP A 55 15.28 -1.08 3.41
N PRO A 56 15.40 0.14 2.83
CA PRO A 56 14.46 1.22 3.15
C PRO A 56 13.15 1.16 2.35
N LEU A 57 13.15 0.93 1.04
CA LEU A 57 11.92 1.11 0.26
C LEU A 57 10.87 0.02 0.50
N ALA A 58 11.22 -1.26 0.33
CA ALA A 58 10.25 -2.35 0.43
C ALA A 58 9.71 -2.51 1.87
N HIS A 59 10.61 -2.47 2.87
CA HIS A 59 10.24 -2.52 4.28
C HIS A 59 9.35 -1.34 4.68
N ALA A 60 9.76 -0.09 4.36
CA ALA A 60 8.98 1.08 4.76
C ALA A 60 7.64 1.15 4.03
N HIS A 61 7.56 0.80 2.74
CA HIS A 61 6.28 0.80 2.02
C HIS A 61 5.30 -0.23 2.58
N MET A 62 5.78 -1.40 3.00
CA MET A 62 4.90 -2.41 3.58
C MET A 62 4.31 -1.96 4.92
N ASN A 63 5.14 -1.40 5.81
CA ASN A 63 4.68 -0.90 7.10
C ASN A 63 3.83 0.37 6.98
N LEU A 64 4.24 1.32 6.13
CA LEU A 64 3.56 2.60 6.00
C LEU A 64 2.31 2.50 5.14
N VAL A 65 2.42 2.01 3.90
CA VAL A 65 1.26 1.94 2.99
C VAL A 65 0.40 0.72 3.29
N GLY A 66 1.02 -0.45 3.45
CA GLY A 66 0.30 -1.68 3.77
C GLY A 66 -0.28 -1.66 5.18
N GLY A 67 0.47 -1.19 6.17
CA GLY A 67 0.02 -1.08 7.56
C GLY A 67 -0.76 0.21 7.83
N VAL A 68 -0.05 1.32 7.99
CA VAL A 68 -0.60 2.59 8.52
C VAL A 68 -1.70 3.15 7.62
N VAL A 69 -1.49 3.24 6.31
CA VAL A 69 -2.44 3.88 5.39
C VAL A 69 -3.73 3.07 5.26
N LEU A 70 -3.65 1.74 5.12
CA LEU A 70 -4.86 0.90 5.08
C LEU A 70 -5.66 1.00 6.39
N LEU A 71 -4.98 1.08 7.54
CA LEU A 71 -5.62 1.32 8.82
C LEU A 71 -6.28 2.69 8.87
N ALA A 72 -5.59 3.75 8.43
CA ALA A 72 -6.12 5.11 8.40
C ALA A 72 -7.35 5.21 7.48
N MET A 73 -7.33 4.55 6.32
CA MET A 73 -8.50 4.46 5.43
C MET A 73 -9.68 3.74 6.09
N CYS A 74 -9.42 2.63 6.79
CA CYS A 74 -10.42 1.91 7.56
C CYS A 74 -11.08 2.80 8.62
N VAL A 75 -10.25 3.44 9.45
CA VAL A 75 -10.69 4.36 10.51
C VAL A 75 -11.45 5.53 9.90
N THR A 76 -11.00 6.07 8.78
CA THR A 76 -11.70 7.18 8.10
C THR A 76 -13.07 6.75 7.62
N TYR A 77 -13.21 5.60 6.96
CA TYR A 77 -14.53 5.11 6.53
C TYR A 77 -15.45 4.72 7.70
N TYR A 78 -14.89 4.39 8.87
CA TYR A 78 -15.67 4.16 10.09
C TYR A 78 -16.12 5.47 10.75
N LEU A 79 -15.23 6.45 10.87
CA LEU A 79 -15.48 7.71 11.57
C LEU A 79 -16.24 8.72 10.72
N LEU A 80 -16.11 8.68 9.39
CA LEU A 80 -16.77 9.64 8.51
C LEU A 80 -18.30 9.65 8.69
N PRO A 81 -19.01 8.51 8.76
CA PRO A 81 -20.43 8.49 9.09
C PRO A 81 -20.75 8.97 10.51
N VAL A 82 -19.87 8.70 11.47
CA VAL A 82 -20.05 9.11 12.87
C VAL A 82 -19.98 10.63 13.00
N PHE A 83 -19.02 11.28 12.34
CA PHE A 83 -18.84 12.72 12.42
C PHE A 83 -19.81 13.51 11.54
N THR A 84 -20.12 13.00 10.34
CA THR A 84 -20.99 13.73 9.40
C THR A 84 -22.47 13.41 9.57
N GLY A 85 -22.82 12.33 10.28
CA GLY A 85 -24.17 11.78 10.34
C GLY A 85 -24.66 11.23 9.00
N LYS A 86 -23.81 11.19 7.97
CA LYS A 86 -24.14 10.76 6.60
C LYS A 86 -23.67 9.34 6.35
N ASN A 87 -24.45 8.58 5.58
CA ASN A 87 -23.98 7.29 5.09
C ASN A 87 -22.87 7.49 4.04
N ILE A 88 -21.91 6.56 4.00
CA ILE A 88 -20.88 6.53 2.95
C ILE A 88 -21.54 6.50 1.57
N TYR A 89 -21.05 7.33 0.65
CA TYR A 89 -21.62 7.49 -0.70
C TYR A 89 -21.74 6.15 -1.44
N SER A 90 -20.66 5.37 -1.52
CA SER A 90 -20.69 4.06 -2.19
C SER A 90 -19.80 3.02 -1.52
N ILE A 91 -20.43 1.92 -1.09
CA ILE A 91 -19.75 0.74 -0.54
C ILE A 91 -18.95 0.02 -1.63
N LYS A 92 -19.38 0.08 -2.90
CA LYS A 92 -18.63 -0.50 -4.02
C LYS A 92 -17.29 0.21 -4.22
N LEU A 93 -17.26 1.54 -4.08
CA LEU A 93 -16.02 2.32 -4.15
C LEU A 93 -15.05 1.93 -3.02
N VAL A 94 -15.55 1.75 -1.79
CA VAL A 94 -14.73 1.25 -0.67
C VAL A 94 -14.07 -0.09 -1.02
N GLN A 95 -14.81 -1.01 -1.64
CA GLN A 95 -14.26 -2.30 -2.08
C GLN A 95 -13.24 -2.15 -3.21
N HIS A 96 -13.47 -1.26 -4.18
CA HIS A 96 -12.50 -1.00 -5.23
C HIS A 96 -11.21 -0.39 -4.66
N THR A 97 -11.31 0.61 -3.78
CA THR A 97 -10.17 1.18 -3.07
C THR A 97 -9.37 0.09 -2.36
N PHE A 98 -10.04 -0.81 -1.63
CA PHE A 98 -9.37 -1.94 -0.98
C PHE A 98 -8.53 -2.73 -1.97
N TRP A 99 -9.12 -3.21 -3.07
CA TRP A 99 -8.42 -4.06 -4.02
C TRP A 99 -7.30 -3.33 -4.75
N TRP A 100 -7.53 -2.10 -5.22
CA TRP A 100 -6.53 -1.32 -5.94
C TRP A 100 -5.32 -0.99 -5.07
N VAL A 101 -5.54 -0.53 -3.83
CA VAL A 101 -4.44 -0.23 -2.90
C VAL A 101 -3.72 -1.51 -2.48
N SER A 102 -4.46 -2.59 -2.18
CA SER A 102 -3.87 -3.87 -1.77
C SER A 102 -3.03 -4.49 -2.88
N ILE A 103 -3.57 -4.60 -4.09
CA ILE A 103 -2.83 -5.16 -5.22
C ILE A 103 -1.61 -4.28 -5.52
N GLY A 104 -1.79 -2.95 -5.52
CA GLY A 104 -0.70 -2.00 -5.77
C GLY A 104 0.44 -2.13 -4.76
N VAL A 105 0.15 -2.15 -3.46
CA VAL A 105 1.19 -2.21 -2.41
C VAL A 105 1.88 -3.56 -2.37
N TYR A 106 1.15 -4.67 -2.50
CA TYR A 106 1.74 -6.01 -2.48
C TYR A 106 2.56 -6.29 -3.74
N SER A 107 2.08 -5.86 -4.91
CA SER A 107 2.86 -5.98 -6.15
C SER A 107 4.14 -5.15 -6.05
N PHE A 108 4.04 -3.92 -5.54
CA PHE A 108 5.20 -3.03 -5.36
C PHE A 108 6.23 -3.65 -4.40
N TYR A 109 5.76 -4.24 -3.31
CA TYR A 109 6.60 -4.97 -2.36
C TYR A 109 7.32 -6.17 -3.02
N VAL A 110 6.57 -7.03 -3.72
CA VAL A 110 7.14 -8.22 -4.38
C VAL A 110 8.16 -7.83 -5.46
N ILE A 111 7.85 -6.81 -6.28
CA ILE A 111 8.77 -6.34 -7.32
C ILE A 111 10.07 -5.87 -6.67
N GLN A 112 10.02 -5.06 -5.61
CA GLN A 112 11.24 -4.60 -4.96
C GLN A 112 12.04 -5.72 -4.29
N MET A 113 11.38 -6.70 -3.69
CA MET A 113 12.06 -7.87 -3.14
C MET A 113 12.76 -8.69 -4.23
N VAL A 114 12.06 -9.00 -5.32
CA VAL A 114 12.61 -9.82 -6.41
C VAL A 114 13.74 -9.10 -7.12
N PHE A 115 13.53 -7.84 -7.53
CA PHE A 115 14.54 -7.07 -8.24
C PHE A 115 15.72 -6.70 -7.34
N GLY A 116 15.49 -6.36 -6.07
CA GLY A 116 16.56 -6.09 -5.13
C GLY A 116 17.45 -7.31 -4.91
N ILE A 117 16.87 -8.51 -4.75
CA ILE A 117 17.64 -9.76 -4.61
C ILE A 117 18.39 -10.06 -5.91
N TRP A 118 17.71 -9.93 -7.05
CA TRP A 118 18.29 -10.19 -8.36
C TRP A 118 19.48 -9.28 -8.66
N GLU A 119 19.32 -7.97 -8.49
CA GLU A 119 20.40 -7.01 -8.68
C GLU A 119 21.53 -7.20 -7.66
N GLY A 120 21.22 -7.59 -6.41
CA GLY A 120 22.22 -7.91 -5.40
C GLY A 120 23.08 -9.14 -5.74
N LEU A 121 22.51 -10.15 -6.40
CA LEU A 121 23.25 -11.31 -6.90
C LEU A 121 24.09 -10.99 -8.14
N LEU A 122 23.64 -10.05 -8.97
CA LEU A 122 24.29 -9.67 -10.23
C LEU A 122 25.33 -8.56 -10.10
N ILE A 123 25.68 -8.14 -8.88
CA ILE A 123 26.59 -7.01 -8.62
C ILE A 123 27.99 -7.19 -9.24
N SER A 124 28.38 -8.42 -9.55
CA SER A 124 29.65 -8.75 -10.19
C SER A 124 29.64 -8.63 -11.73
N SER A 125 28.46 -8.41 -12.35
CA SER A 125 28.26 -8.39 -13.80
C SER A 125 27.50 -7.12 -14.26
N PRO A 126 28.20 -6.00 -14.50
CA PRO A 126 27.58 -4.71 -14.83
C PRO A 126 26.75 -4.70 -16.11
N SER A 127 27.10 -5.53 -17.11
CA SER A 127 26.35 -5.66 -18.37
C SER A 127 24.95 -6.23 -18.16
N ASP A 128 24.79 -7.12 -17.19
CA ASP A 128 23.55 -7.82 -16.93
C ASP A 128 22.60 -6.98 -16.06
N MET A 129 23.17 -6.10 -15.21
CA MET A 129 22.40 -5.12 -14.43
C MET A 129 21.62 -4.15 -15.33
N ALA A 130 22.21 -3.68 -16.44
CA ALA A 130 21.55 -2.77 -17.36
C ALA A 130 20.30 -3.39 -18.02
N ALA A 131 20.32 -4.70 -18.28
CA ALA A 131 19.18 -5.43 -18.81
C ALA A 131 18.03 -5.52 -17.79
N VAL A 132 18.34 -5.77 -16.52
CA VAL A 132 17.37 -5.85 -15.42
C VAL A 132 16.71 -4.50 -15.17
N HIS A 133 17.49 -3.42 -15.15
CA HIS A 133 16.99 -2.07 -14.88
C HIS A 133 15.98 -1.58 -15.93
N ARG A 134 16.09 -2.06 -17.18
CA ARG A 134 15.16 -1.74 -18.27
C ARG A 134 13.75 -2.29 -18.02
N PHE A 135 13.62 -3.45 -17.36
CA PHE A 135 12.31 -4.05 -17.04
C PHE A 135 11.76 -3.55 -15.71
N TYR A 136 12.64 -3.21 -14.77
CA TYR A 136 12.27 -2.73 -13.44
C TYR A 136 11.38 -1.47 -13.49
N GLY A 137 11.82 -0.43 -14.20
CA GLY A 137 11.13 0.87 -14.21
C GLY A 137 9.66 0.80 -14.63
N PRO A 138 9.33 0.19 -15.79
CA PRO A 138 7.94 0.07 -16.24
C PRO A 138 7.05 -0.75 -15.30
N VAL A 139 7.58 -1.85 -14.74
CA VAL A 139 6.81 -2.75 -13.87
C VAL A 139 6.52 -2.08 -12.52
N MET A 140 7.49 -1.34 -11.98
CA MET A 140 7.28 -0.50 -10.79
C MET A 140 6.28 0.63 -11.03
N ALA A 141 6.39 1.31 -12.17
CA ALA A 141 5.46 2.39 -12.53
C ALA A 141 4.02 1.86 -12.65
N LEU A 142 3.83 0.66 -13.20
CA LEU A 142 2.52 0.02 -13.29
C LEU A 142 1.93 -0.27 -11.89
N SER A 143 2.75 -0.80 -10.99
CA SER A 143 2.34 -1.07 -9.62
C SER A 143 1.99 0.21 -8.84
N GLY A 144 2.82 1.25 -8.98
CA GLY A 144 2.57 2.56 -8.38
C GLY A 144 1.30 3.22 -8.92
N THR A 145 1.05 3.11 -10.23
CA THR A 145 -0.16 3.64 -10.86
C THR A 145 -1.41 2.91 -10.37
N THR A 146 -1.34 1.58 -10.26
CA THR A 146 -2.42 0.74 -9.69
C THR A 146 -2.79 1.20 -8.28
N MET A 147 -1.77 1.48 -7.45
CA MET A 147 -1.96 2.03 -6.11
C MET A 147 -2.54 3.45 -6.14
N ALA A 148 -2.06 4.32 -7.03
CA ALA A 148 -2.57 5.69 -7.19
C ALA A 148 -4.05 5.73 -7.58
N VAL A 149 -4.51 4.83 -8.45
CA VAL A 149 -5.94 4.64 -8.77
C VAL A 149 -6.75 4.33 -7.49
N GLY A 150 -6.20 3.49 -6.60
CA GLY A 150 -6.78 3.20 -5.29
C GLY A 150 -6.91 4.45 -4.41
N PHE A 151 -5.89 5.30 -4.35
CA PHE A 151 -5.94 6.57 -3.62
C PHE A 151 -6.94 7.58 -4.22
N CYS A 152 -6.98 7.69 -5.55
CA CYS A 152 -7.93 8.57 -6.23
C CYS A 152 -9.38 8.13 -5.98
N THR A 153 -9.66 6.82 -6.04
CA THR A 153 -11.00 6.28 -5.73
C THR A 153 -11.37 6.51 -4.26
N TYR A 154 -10.41 6.38 -3.34
CA TYR A 154 -10.60 6.69 -1.93
C TYR A 154 -11.00 8.15 -1.72
N LEU A 155 -10.20 9.08 -2.25
CA LEU A 155 -10.42 10.53 -2.14
C LEU A 155 -11.76 10.93 -2.76
N ALA A 156 -12.07 10.42 -3.95
CA ALA A 156 -13.36 10.67 -4.59
C ALA A 156 -14.52 10.24 -3.69
N ASN A 157 -14.45 9.05 -3.08
CA ASN A 157 -15.52 8.55 -2.21
C ASN A 157 -15.68 9.40 -0.93
N VAL A 158 -14.57 9.86 -0.34
CA VAL A 158 -14.58 10.73 0.84
C VAL A 158 -15.18 12.10 0.51
N ILE A 159 -14.71 12.74 -0.57
CA ILE A 159 -15.21 14.05 -1.02
C ILE A 159 -16.71 13.96 -1.31
N LEU A 160 -17.15 12.95 -2.08
CA LEU A 160 -18.56 12.75 -2.41
C LEU A 160 -19.41 12.49 -1.17
N THR A 161 -18.88 11.81 -0.15
CA THR A 161 -19.61 11.60 1.11
C THR A 161 -19.79 12.91 1.88
N ILE A 162 -18.78 13.79 1.87
CA ILE A 162 -18.86 15.09 2.55
C ILE A 162 -19.81 16.05 1.80
N THR A 163 -19.70 16.11 0.47
CA THR A 163 -20.46 17.05 -0.37
C THR A 163 -21.88 16.59 -0.69
N SER A 164 -22.17 15.29 -0.61
CA SER A 164 -23.53 14.77 -0.76
C SER A 164 -24.43 15.38 0.32
N GLN A 165 -25.49 16.07 -0.08
CA GLN A 165 -26.47 16.60 0.86
C GLN A 165 -27.21 15.45 1.55
N SER A 166 -27.47 15.60 2.85
CA SER A 166 -28.40 14.72 3.56
C SER A 166 -29.72 14.78 2.83
N LYS A 167 -30.20 13.63 2.33
CA LYS A 167 -31.50 13.51 1.68
C LYS A 167 -32.59 13.55 2.76
N GLY A 168 -32.68 14.67 3.49
CA GLY A 168 -33.48 14.85 4.70
C GLY A 168 -34.32 16.12 4.75
N ASP A 169 -33.99 17.19 4.01
CA ASP A 169 -34.68 18.49 4.14
C ASP A 169 -35.44 18.90 2.85
N ALA A 170 -36.08 17.95 2.16
CA ALA A 170 -36.85 18.22 0.95
C ALA A 170 -38.34 17.81 1.05
N THR A 171 -38.93 17.88 2.25
CA THR A 171 -40.39 17.74 2.45
C THR A 171 -40.91 18.67 3.54
N SER A 172 -40.54 19.95 3.51
CA SER A 172 -41.22 20.98 4.29
C SER A 172 -41.11 22.35 3.62
N SER A 173 -41.84 22.54 2.52
CA SER A 173 -42.27 23.85 2.00
C SER A 173 -43.43 23.62 1.04
#